data_AF-A0A968HNC8-F1
#
_entry.id   AF-A0A968HNC8-F1
#
_cell.length_a   1.000
_cell.length_b   1.000
_cell.length_c   1.000
_cell.angle_alpha   90.00
_cell.angle_beta   90.00
_cell.angle_gamma   90.00
#
_symmetry.space_group_name_H-M   'P 1'
#
loop_
_entity.id
_entity.type
_entity.pdbx_description
1 polymer ?
#
loop_
_entity_poly.entity_id
_entity_poly.type
_entity_poly.pdbx_seq_one_letter_code
_entity_poly.pdbx_strand_id
1 'polypeptide(L)'
;MDSSEDENFDKSTFRFLLKRLGSVKDKFALEYCKNIFVTQPQETEKILEYFKSIDGYALIEDTLIAFLSSENCIYNYQNYQIIEWICNLSVQPSNKLLYLVRQFLWGQSIRPLYLRSVCWHFIDRYGSKYDLERAKNSYPGASDQLEQCDMICAMRRLHKLRKDDFFRRIDTQSDMHSRAIKYANQ
;
A
#
# COMPACT_ATOMS: atom_id res chain seq x y z
N MET A 1 -26.84 19.67 23.82
CA MET A 1 -25.42 19.77 24.22
C MET A 1 -24.65 19.91 22.93
N ASP A 2 -24.28 21.14 22.66
CA ASP A 2 -23.70 21.62 21.41
C ASP A 2 -22.18 21.37 21.49
N SER A 3 -21.71 20.25 20.92
CA SER A 3 -20.29 19.89 20.93
C SER A 3 -19.56 20.72 19.87
N SER A 4 -19.30 21.98 20.23
CA SER A 4 -18.51 22.97 19.51
C SER A 4 -17.00 22.77 19.72
N GLU A 5 -16.54 21.52 19.73
CA GLU A 5 -15.11 21.15 19.77
C GLU A 5 -14.56 20.84 18.37
N ASP A 6 -15.24 21.28 17.31
CA ASP A 6 -14.60 21.49 16.00
C ASP A 6 -13.80 22.81 16.06
N GLU A 7 -12.86 22.90 17.00
CA GLU A 7 -11.78 23.88 16.92
C GLU A 7 -11.12 23.70 15.55
N ASN A 8 -11.28 24.71 14.68
CA ASN A 8 -10.76 24.75 13.31
C ASN A 8 -9.33 24.22 13.25
N PHE A 9 -9.17 22.95 12.85
CA PHE A 9 -7.86 22.33 12.70
C PHE A 9 -7.05 23.12 11.66
N ASP A 10 -6.06 23.88 12.14
CA ASP A 10 -5.21 24.69 11.27
C ASP A 10 -4.18 23.81 10.57
N LYS A 11 -4.56 23.35 9.38
CA LYS A 11 -3.71 22.56 8.48
C LYS A 11 -2.38 23.24 8.19
N SER A 12 -2.35 24.57 8.08
CA SER A 12 -1.14 25.31 7.71
C SER A 12 -0.13 25.25 8.85
N THR A 13 -0.58 25.57 10.06
CA THR A 13 0.25 25.51 11.27
C THR A 13 0.69 24.07 11.54
N PHE A 14 -0.22 23.09 11.46
CA PHE A 14 0.10 21.68 11.64
C PHE A 14 1.20 21.20 10.69
N ARG A 15 1.03 21.43 9.37
CA ARG A 15 2.02 21.03 8.36
C ARG A 15 3.36 21.74 8.52
N PHE A 16 3.33 23.02 8.89
CA PHE A 16 4.54 23.80 9.18
C PHE A 16 5.32 23.18 10.36
N LEU A 17 4.62 22.84 11.45
CA LEU A 17 5.24 22.21 12.62
C LEU A 17 5.81 20.83 12.30
N LEU A 18 5.06 19.97 11.61
CA LEU A 18 5.56 18.64 11.21
C LEU A 18 6.82 18.72 10.35
N LYS A 19 6.85 19.65 9.40
CA LYS A 19 8.04 19.88 8.56
C LYS A 19 9.24 20.30 9.41
N ARG A 20 9.05 21.21 10.36
CA ARG A 20 10.13 21.70 11.24
C ARG A 20 10.62 20.61 12.18
N LEU A 21 9.73 19.89 12.87
CA LEU A 21 10.07 18.79 13.77
C LEU A 21 10.76 17.64 13.03
N GLY A 22 10.25 17.28 11.84
CA GLY A 22 10.87 16.28 10.99
C GLY A 22 12.29 16.65 10.55
N SER A 23 12.55 17.94 10.25
CA SER A 23 13.89 18.41 9.86
C SER A 23 14.95 18.24 10.96
N VAL A 24 14.54 18.25 12.23
CA VAL A 24 15.42 18.01 13.39
C VAL A 24 15.28 16.59 13.95
N LYS A 25 14.57 15.70 13.24
CA LYS A 25 14.26 14.32 13.64
C LYS A 25 13.62 14.18 15.04
N ASP A 26 12.88 15.20 15.47
CA ASP A 26 12.22 15.20 16.78
C ASP A 26 10.94 14.35 16.74
N LYS A 27 10.79 13.44 17.72
CA LYS A 27 9.66 12.53 17.86
C LYS A 27 8.50 13.13 18.65
N PHE A 28 8.60 14.38 19.11
CA PHE A 28 7.62 15.05 19.96
C PHE A 28 6.16 14.89 19.48
N ALA A 29 5.91 15.04 18.17
CA ALA A 29 4.56 14.97 17.60
C ALA A 29 4.10 13.54 17.25
N LEU A 30 4.86 12.49 17.59
CA LEU A 30 4.57 11.11 17.18
C LEU A 30 3.19 10.64 17.66
N GLU A 31 2.93 10.71 18.97
CA GLU A 31 1.65 10.25 19.55
C GLU A 31 0.47 11.12 19.09
N TYR A 32 0.69 12.43 18.96
CA TYR A 32 -0.31 13.33 18.40
C TYR A 32 -0.67 12.95 16.97
N CYS A 33 0.33 12.67 16.12
CA CYS A 33 0.11 12.24 14.74
C CYS A 33 -0.63 10.90 14.67
N LYS A 34 -0.34 9.93 15.55
CA LYS A 34 -1.08 8.66 15.60
C LYS A 34 -2.57 8.86 15.84
N ASN A 35 -2.93 9.82 16.70
CA ASN A 35 -4.33 10.14 16.98
C ASN A 35 -4.99 10.88 15.81
N ILE A 36 -4.32 11.90 15.27
CA ILE A 36 -4.82 12.70 14.14
C ILE A 36 -4.95 11.87 12.87
N PHE A 37 -4.13 10.83 12.71
CA PHE A 37 -4.16 9.94 11.56
C PHE A 37 -5.54 9.35 11.26
N VAL A 38 -6.30 9.04 12.31
CA VAL A 38 -7.64 8.45 12.21
C VAL A 38 -8.69 9.51 11.91
N THR A 39 -8.57 10.70 12.51
CA THR A 39 -9.59 11.74 12.46
C THR A 39 -9.42 12.72 11.31
N GLN A 40 -8.22 12.85 10.73
CA GLN A 40 -7.91 13.78 9.63
C GLN A 40 -7.25 13.05 8.43
N PRO A 41 -8.00 12.22 7.67
CA PRO A 41 -7.47 11.46 6.54
C PRO A 41 -6.75 12.30 5.48
N GLN A 42 -7.15 13.56 5.30
CA GLN A 42 -6.52 14.48 4.35
C GLN A 42 -5.07 14.87 4.70
N GLU A 43 -4.63 14.62 5.94
CA GLU A 43 -3.27 14.90 6.39
C GLU A 43 -2.35 13.67 6.34
N THR A 44 -2.86 12.51 5.89
CA THR A 44 -2.14 11.23 5.85
C THR A 44 -0.75 11.37 5.23
N GLU A 45 -0.65 11.97 4.05
CA GLU A 45 0.63 12.14 3.36
C GLU A 45 1.66 12.89 4.23
N LYS A 46 1.24 13.98 4.88
CA LYS A 46 2.13 14.82 5.70
C LYS A 46 2.52 14.15 7.00
N ILE A 47 1.62 13.34 7.57
CA ILE A 47 1.92 12.51 8.73
C ILE A 47 2.93 11.41 8.36
N LEU A 48 2.74 10.73 7.22
CA LEU A 48 3.66 9.69 6.74
C LEU A 48 5.04 10.25 6.36
N GLU A 49 5.11 11.44 5.76
CA GLU A 49 6.36 12.17 5.52
C GLU A 49 7.10 12.47 6.83
N TYR A 50 6.38 12.92 7.86
CA TYR A 50 6.94 13.13 9.18
C TYR A 50 7.45 11.82 9.80
N PHE A 51 6.67 10.75 9.81
CA PHE A 51 7.11 9.44 10.30
C PHE A 51 8.37 8.93 9.60
N LYS A 52 8.47 9.16 8.28
CA LYS A 52 9.68 8.83 7.52
C LYS A 52 10.88 9.66 7.99
N SER A 53 10.71 10.97 8.20
CA SER A 53 11.81 11.86 8.59
C SER A 53 12.45 11.52 9.93
N ILE A 54 11.68 10.95 10.86
CA ILE A 54 12.12 10.55 12.20
C ILE A 54 12.55 9.07 12.28
N ASP A 55 12.70 8.39 11.14
CA ASP A 55 12.99 6.96 11.05
C ASP A 55 11.98 6.11 11.87
N GLY A 56 10.72 6.54 11.87
CA GLY A 56 9.67 6.12 12.80
C GLY A 56 8.90 4.86 12.42
N TYR A 57 9.20 4.21 11.29
CA TYR A 57 8.42 3.05 10.79
C TYR A 57 8.22 1.96 11.84
N ALA A 58 9.30 1.56 12.52
CA ALA A 58 9.24 0.53 13.56
C ALA A 58 8.37 0.93 14.77
N LEU A 59 8.13 2.22 14.99
CA LEU A 59 7.32 2.75 16.09
C LEU A 59 5.84 2.87 15.74
N ILE A 60 5.49 2.78 14.46
CA ILE A 60 4.14 3.05 13.95
C ILE A 60 3.56 1.88 13.14
N GLU A 61 4.34 0.85 12.79
CA GLU A 61 3.87 -0.29 12.00
C GLU A 61 2.64 -0.96 12.63
N ASP A 62 2.67 -1.27 13.93
CA ASP A 62 1.52 -1.88 14.61
C ASP A 62 0.30 -0.95 14.62
N THR A 63 0.51 0.37 14.73
CA THR A 63 -0.57 1.37 14.63
C THR A 63 -1.19 1.40 13.23
N LEU A 64 -0.37 1.35 12.18
CA LEU A 64 -0.85 1.30 10.80
C LEU A 64 -1.62 0.00 10.51
N ILE A 65 -1.12 -1.14 11.00
CA ILE A 65 -1.81 -2.44 10.86
C ILE A 65 -3.15 -2.41 11.58
N ALA A 66 -3.18 -1.90 12.83
CA ALA A 66 -4.40 -1.77 13.60
C ALA A 66 -5.41 -0.86 12.88
N PHE A 67 -4.97 0.28 12.35
CA PHE A 67 -5.80 1.16 11.55
C PHE A 67 -6.36 0.47 10.30
N LEU A 68 -5.50 -0.13 9.48
CA LEU A 68 -5.87 -0.80 8.23
C LEU A 68 -6.82 -1.99 8.42
N SER A 69 -6.84 -2.57 9.63
CA SER A 69 -7.74 -3.66 10.00
C SER A 69 -9.03 -3.18 10.68
N SER A 70 -9.12 -1.90 11.03
CA SER A 70 -10.23 -1.33 11.80
C SER A 70 -11.42 -0.94 10.91
N GLU A 71 -12.59 -0.82 11.53
CA GLU A 71 -13.80 -0.31 10.86
C GLU A 71 -13.68 1.17 10.45
N ASN A 72 -12.76 1.92 11.07
CA ASN A 72 -12.46 3.32 10.72
C ASN A 72 -11.70 3.45 9.39
N CYS A 73 -11.23 2.34 8.80
CA CYS A 73 -10.50 2.26 7.55
C CYS A 73 -11.43 2.37 6.32
N ILE A 74 -12.20 3.46 6.25
CA ILE A 74 -13.25 3.65 5.25
C ILE A 74 -12.68 4.18 3.92
N TYR A 75 -11.61 4.99 3.98
CA TYR A 75 -11.06 5.68 2.81
C TYR A 75 -10.00 4.86 2.07
N ASN A 76 -10.38 4.24 0.95
CA ASN A 76 -9.47 3.45 0.12
C ASN A 76 -8.24 4.26 -0.36
N TYR A 77 -8.37 5.57 -0.56
CA TYR A 77 -7.23 6.41 -0.94
C TYR A 77 -6.21 6.57 0.20
N GLN A 78 -6.66 6.68 1.44
CA GLN A 78 -5.76 6.67 2.60
C GLN A 78 -5.00 5.35 2.69
N ASN A 79 -5.68 4.23 2.44
CA ASN A 79 -5.04 2.91 2.41
C ASN A 79 -4.00 2.83 1.30
N TYR A 80 -4.31 3.37 0.12
CA TYR A 80 -3.37 3.47 -0.99
C TYR A 80 -2.11 4.22 -0.57
N GLN A 81 -2.26 5.41 0.04
CA GLN A 81 -1.13 6.22 0.50
C GLN A 81 -0.27 5.47 1.51
N ILE A 82 -0.87 4.73 2.44
CA ILE A 82 -0.13 3.92 3.42
C ILE A 82 0.68 2.82 2.72
N ILE A 83 0.04 2.01 1.87
CA ILE A 83 0.71 0.88 1.21
C ILE A 83 1.79 1.37 0.24
N GLU A 84 1.54 2.44 -0.50
CA GLU A 84 2.51 3.10 -1.38
C GLU A 84 3.70 3.62 -0.58
N TRP A 85 3.45 4.30 0.54
CA TRP A 85 4.49 4.83 1.40
C TRP A 85 5.40 3.70 1.93
N ILE A 86 4.83 2.59 2.40
CA ILE A 86 5.60 1.43 2.88
C ILE A 86 6.38 0.77 1.74
N CYS A 87 5.79 0.65 0.55
CA CYS A 87 6.52 0.19 -0.63
C CYS A 87 7.74 1.04 -0.95
N ASN A 88 7.70 2.35 -0.66
CA ASN A 88 8.80 3.27 -0.88
C ASN A 88 9.83 3.29 0.26
N LEU A 89 9.58 2.58 1.36
CA LEU A 89 10.58 2.36 2.41
C LEU A 89 11.56 1.25 1.99
N SER A 90 12.80 1.35 2.48
CA SER A 90 13.81 0.28 2.33
C SER A 90 13.80 -0.68 3.52
N VAL A 91 12.61 -0.92 4.08
CA VAL A 91 12.42 -1.72 5.30
C VAL A 91 11.55 -2.93 4.99
N GLN A 92 11.91 -4.08 5.55
CA GLN A 92 11.12 -5.30 5.41
C GLN A 92 9.83 -5.18 6.26
N PRO A 93 8.65 -5.33 5.67
CA PRO A 93 7.39 -5.32 6.41
C PRO A 93 7.20 -6.60 7.23
N SER A 94 6.42 -6.51 8.29
CA SER A 94 6.00 -7.66 9.08
C SER A 94 5.10 -8.62 8.29
N ASN A 95 5.06 -9.89 8.72
CA ASN A 95 4.15 -10.88 8.18
C ASN A 95 2.67 -10.51 8.37
N LYS A 96 2.35 -9.74 9.42
CA LYS A 96 1.00 -9.24 9.69
C LYS A 96 0.55 -8.25 8.61
N LEU A 97 1.42 -7.30 8.26
CA LEU A 97 1.13 -6.35 7.19
C LEU A 97 1.01 -7.05 5.83
N LEU A 98 1.93 -7.99 5.54
CA LEU A 98 1.84 -8.78 4.31
C LEU A 98 0.51 -9.55 4.25
N TYR A 99 0.08 -10.18 5.34
CA TYR A 99 -1.23 -10.84 5.41
C TYR A 99 -2.38 -9.87 5.11
N LEU A 100 -2.34 -8.66 5.65
CA LEU A 100 -3.35 -7.63 5.42
C LEU A 100 -3.42 -7.22 3.94
N VAL A 101 -2.28 -6.97 3.30
CA VAL A 101 -2.22 -6.63 1.87
C VAL A 101 -2.81 -7.76 1.01
N ARG A 102 -2.59 -9.02 1.38
CA ARG A 102 -3.24 -10.17 0.71
C ARG A 102 -4.76 -10.15 0.85
N GLN A 103 -5.30 -9.69 1.99
CA GLN A 103 -6.74 -9.51 2.18
C GLN A 103 -7.28 -8.38 1.30
N PHE A 104 -6.50 -7.33 1.02
CA PHE A 104 -6.91 -6.28 0.07
C PHE A 104 -6.99 -6.79 -1.38
N LEU A 105 -6.11 -7.71 -1.78
CA LEU A 105 -6.12 -8.29 -3.13
C LEU A 105 -7.17 -9.39 -3.31
N TRP A 106 -7.29 -10.30 -2.34
CA TRP A 106 -8.04 -11.54 -2.48
C TRP A 106 -9.09 -11.78 -1.40
N GLY A 107 -9.38 -10.77 -0.57
CA GLY A 107 -10.48 -10.81 0.38
C GLY A 107 -11.84 -10.71 -0.29
N GLN A 108 -12.90 -10.76 0.52
CA GLN A 108 -14.28 -10.74 0.03
C GLN A 108 -14.71 -9.36 -0.51
N SER A 109 -14.13 -8.29 0.02
CA SER A 109 -14.48 -6.92 -0.39
C SER A 109 -13.71 -6.49 -1.63
N ILE A 110 -14.44 -6.13 -2.68
CA ILE A 110 -13.86 -5.57 -3.90
C ILE A 110 -13.27 -4.19 -3.56
N ARG A 111 -11.97 -4.02 -3.85
CA ARG A 111 -11.24 -2.75 -3.66
C ARG A 111 -11.06 -2.04 -5.01
N PRO A 112 -10.95 -0.71 -5.03
CA PRO A 112 -10.67 0.04 -6.26
C PRO A 112 -9.35 -0.38 -6.91
N LEU A 113 -9.28 -0.28 -8.25
CA LEU A 113 -8.11 -0.70 -9.03
C LEU A 113 -6.81 -0.08 -8.55
N TYR A 114 -6.76 1.24 -8.32
CA TYR A 114 -5.54 1.91 -7.86
C TYR A 114 -4.97 1.33 -6.55
N LEU A 115 -5.84 0.92 -5.62
CA LEU A 115 -5.44 0.30 -4.36
C LEU A 115 -4.94 -1.13 -4.61
N ARG A 116 -5.58 -1.85 -5.52
CA ARG A 116 -5.13 -3.20 -5.91
C ARG A 116 -3.78 -3.15 -6.61
N SER A 117 -3.55 -2.18 -7.50
CA SER A 117 -2.27 -1.96 -8.20
C SER A 117 -1.11 -1.77 -7.22
N VAL A 118 -1.28 -0.92 -6.20
CA VAL A 118 -0.21 -0.75 -5.18
C VAL A 118 -0.03 -1.99 -4.31
N CYS A 119 -1.10 -2.73 -4.03
CA CYS A 119 -0.98 -4.02 -3.35
C CYS A 119 -0.24 -5.05 -4.19
N TRP A 120 -0.45 -5.10 -5.51
CA TRP A 120 0.34 -5.94 -6.42
C TRP A 120 1.81 -5.56 -6.41
N HIS A 121 2.12 -4.26 -6.41
CA HIS A 121 3.49 -3.79 -6.26
C HIS A 121 4.12 -4.23 -4.93
N PHE A 122 3.35 -4.20 -3.83
CA PHE A 122 3.78 -4.73 -2.54
C PHE A 122 4.09 -6.24 -2.60
N ILE A 123 3.28 -7.02 -3.32
CA ILE A 123 3.50 -8.46 -3.52
C ILE A 123 4.72 -8.74 -4.42
N ASP A 124 5.00 -7.94 -5.46
CA ASP A 124 6.26 -8.05 -6.23
C ASP A 124 7.48 -7.98 -5.31
N ARG A 125 7.41 -7.09 -4.32
CA ARG A 125 8.55 -6.78 -3.47
C ARG A 125 8.72 -7.74 -2.30
N TYR A 126 7.63 -8.14 -1.67
CA TYR A 126 7.64 -8.86 -0.39
C TYR A 126 6.90 -10.20 -0.41
N GLY A 127 6.30 -10.55 -1.55
CA GLY A 127 5.55 -11.78 -1.74
C GLY A 127 6.42 -13.04 -1.72
N SER A 128 5.73 -14.17 -1.66
CA SER A 128 6.31 -15.50 -1.59
C SER A 128 5.91 -16.36 -2.80
N LYS A 129 6.46 -17.57 -2.89
CA LYS A 129 6.05 -18.55 -3.91
C LYS A 129 4.55 -18.90 -3.88
N TYR A 130 3.89 -18.78 -2.72
CA TYR A 130 2.45 -19.04 -2.61
C TYR A 130 1.62 -17.94 -3.26
N ASP A 131 2.12 -16.70 -3.23
CA ASP A 131 1.46 -15.55 -3.85
C ASP A 131 1.48 -15.65 -5.38
N LEU A 132 2.51 -16.26 -5.95
CA LEU A 132 2.57 -16.56 -7.39
C LEU A 132 1.44 -17.49 -7.83
N GLU A 133 1.25 -18.61 -7.13
CA GLU A 133 0.19 -19.55 -7.50
C GLU A 133 -1.20 -18.93 -7.32
N ARG A 134 -1.38 -18.15 -6.24
CA ARG A 134 -2.65 -17.44 -6.01
C ARG A 134 -2.90 -16.39 -7.09
N ALA A 135 -1.89 -15.64 -7.49
CA ALA A 135 -2.00 -14.66 -8.57
C ALA A 135 -2.35 -15.31 -9.91
N LYS A 136 -1.73 -16.44 -10.27
CA LYS A 136 -2.11 -17.21 -11.48
C LYS A 136 -3.57 -17.66 -11.45
N ASN A 137 -4.03 -18.17 -10.31
CA ASN A 137 -5.41 -18.64 -10.16
C ASN A 137 -6.42 -17.48 -10.24
N SER A 138 -6.05 -16.28 -9.79
CA SER A 138 -6.91 -15.10 -9.85
C SER A 138 -6.89 -14.37 -11.21
N TYR A 139 -5.85 -14.57 -12.03
CA TYR A 139 -5.64 -13.83 -13.28
C TYR A 139 -6.84 -13.88 -14.26
N PRO A 140 -7.50 -15.03 -14.49
CA PRO A 140 -8.66 -15.09 -15.39
C PRO A 140 -9.87 -14.28 -14.88
N GLY A 141 -9.94 -14.01 -13.57
CA GLY A 141 -11.00 -13.25 -12.93
C GLY A 141 -10.66 -11.79 -12.66
N ALA A 142 -9.55 -11.28 -13.20
CA ALA A 142 -9.21 -9.86 -13.11
C ALA A 142 -10.29 -9.01 -13.78
N SER A 143 -10.56 -7.84 -13.21
CA SER A 143 -11.67 -6.97 -13.61
C SER A 143 -11.46 -6.31 -14.96
N ASP A 144 -10.21 -6.03 -15.32
CA ASP A 144 -9.83 -5.46 -16.60
C ASP A 144 -8.42 -5.87 -17.03
N GLN A 145 -8.04 -5.39 -18.21
CA GLN A 145 -6.73 -5.63 -18.77
C GLN A 145 -5.58 -4.95 -18.00
N LEU A 146 -5.84 -3.80 -17.37
CA LEU A 146 -4.82 -3.08 -16.61
C LEU A 146 -4.42 -3.88 -15.38
N GLU A 147 -5.40 -4.42 -14.66
CA GLU A 147 -5.17 -5.30 -13.53
C GLU A 147 -4.42 -6.57 -13.94
N GLN A 148 -4.75 -7.18 -15.09
CA GLN A 148 -3.99 -8.31 -15.63
C GLN A 148 -2.51 -7.94 -15.87
N CYS A 149 -2.25 -6.75 -16.40
CA CYS A 149 -0.89 -6.26 -16.60
C CYS A 149 -0.17 -6.02 -15.27
N ASP A 150 -0.83 -5.44 -14.27
CA ASP A 150 -0.27 -5.24 -12.93
C ASP A 150 0.09 -6.58 -12.27
N MET A 151 -0.78 -7.59 -12.42
CA MET A 151 -0.52 -8.95 -11.95
C MET A 151 0.71 -9.57 -12.61
N ILE A 152 0.85 -9.44 -13.93
CA ILE A 152 2.02 -9.92 -14.67
C ILE A 152 3.30 -9.22 -14.17
N CYS A 153 3.26 -7.89 -14.06
CA CYS A 153 4.37 -7.08 -13.56
C CYS A 153 4.77 -7.50 -12.15
N ALA A 154 3.80 -7.79 -11.28
CA ALA A 154 4.04 -8.21 -9.90
C ALA A 154 4.62 -9.63 -9.78
N MET A 155 4.54 -10.45 -10.82
CA MET A 155 5.17 -11.76 -10.85
C MET A 155 6.65 -11.72 -11.22
N ARG A 156 7.21 -10.55 -11.59
CA ARG A 156 8.59 -10.39 -12.06
C ARG A 156 9.61 -11.02 -11.11
N ARG A 157 9.53 -10.70 -9.82
CA ARG A 157 10.48 -11.17 -8.80
C ARG A 157 10.11 -12.52 -8.19
N LEU A 158 8.97 -13.08 -8.58
CA LEU A 158 8.51 -14.40 -8.13
C LEU A 158 9.15 -15.53 -8.95
N HIS A 159 9.02 -16.76 -8.48
CA HIS A 159 9.79 -17.94 -8.94
C HIS A 159 9.85 -18.12 -10.48
N LYS A 160 11.05 -17.93 -11.06
CA LYS A 160 11.31 -17.81 -12.51
C LYS A 160 10.70 -18.93 -13.38
N LEU A 161 11.02 -20.19 -13.11
CA LEU A 161 10.54 -21.31 -13.93
C LEU A 161 9.01 -21.42 -13.98
N ARG A 162 8.33 -20.97 -12.92
CA ARG A 162 6.88 -21.06 -12.80
C ARG A 162 6.18 -19.89 -13.48
N LYS A 163 6.79 -18.71 -13.54
CA LYS A 163 6.24 -17.58 -14.30
C LYS A 163 6.39 -17.79 -15.81
N ASP A 164 7.50 -18.36 -16.27
CA ASP A 164 7.74 -18.55 -17.71
C ASP A 164 6.71 -19.48 -18.37
N ASP A 165 6.35 -20.59 -17.71
CA ASP A 165 5.28 -21.48 -18.19
C ASP A 165 3.91 -20.78 -18.24
N PHE A 166 3.64 -19.91 -17.26
CA PHE A 166 2.40 -19.13 -17.22
C PHE A 166 2.37 -18.05 -18.33
N PHE A 167 3.45 -17.30 -18.51
CA PHE A 167 3.54 -16.26 -19.54
C PHE A 167 3.43 -16.80 -20.96
N ARG A 168 3.89 -18.04 -21.22
CA ARG A 168 3.68 -18.71 -22.52
C ARG A 168 2.23 -19.05 -22.81
N ARG A 169 1.40 -19.22 -21.76
CA ARG A 169 -0.02 -19.56 -21.88
C ARG A 169 -0.93 -18.33 -21.95
N ILE A 170 -0.43 -17.17 -21.49
CA ILE A 170 -1.15 -15.91 -21.65
C ILE A 170 -1.12 -15.55 -23.12
N ASP A 171 -2.30 -15.52 -23.71
CA ASP A 171 -2.46 -15.14 -25.11
C ASP A 171 -2.09 -13.67 -25.28
N THR A 172 -1.04 -13.40 -26.06
CA THR A 172 -0.50 -12.05 -26.29
C THR A 172 -1.38 -11.23 -27.26
N GLN A 173 -2.70 -11.43 -27.26
CA GLN A 173 -3.62 -10.76 -28.20
C GLN A 173 -3.63 -9.22 -28.06
N SER A 174 -3.02 -8.68 -27.00
CA SER A 174 -2.87 -7.24 -26.81
C SER A 174 -1.42 -6.82 -26.55
N ASP A 175 -1.04 -5.69 -27.15
CA ASP A 175 0.26 -5.04 -26.99
C ASP A 175 0.60 -4.77 -25.51
N MET A 176 -0.38 -4.46 -24.68
CA MET A 176 -0.15 -4.18 -23.25
C MET A 176 0.34 -5.43 -22.49
N HIS A 177 -0.28 -6.60 -22.73
CA HIS A 177 0.18 -7.86 -22.14
C HIS A 177 1.61 -8.18 -22.58
N SER A 178 1.91 -7.97 -23.87
CA SER A 178 3.25 -8.19 -24.42
C SER A 178 4.30 -7.29 -23.74
N ARG A 179 3.98 -6.01 -23.50
CA ARG A 179 4.85 -5.08 -22.77
C ARG A 179 5.03 -5.46 -21.31
N ALA A 180 3.95 -5.86 -20.63
CA ALA A 180 3.99 -6.30 -19.23
C ALA A 180 4.87 -7.55 -19.07
N ILE A 181 4.71 -8.55 -19.94
CA ILE A 181 5.56 -9.76 -19.95
C ILE A 181 7.02 -9.41 -20.22
N LYS A 182 7.29 -8.51 -21.19
CA LYS A 182 8.66 -8.04 -21.47
C LYS A 182 9.28 -7.37 -20.25
N TYR A 183 8.54 -6.52 -19.54
CA TYR A 183 9.00 -5.89 -18.31
C TYR A 183 9.22 -6.92 -17.18
N ALA A 184 8.34 -7.90 -17.03
CA ALA A 184 8.46 -8.93 -15.99
C ALA A 184 9.61 -9.94 -16.24
N ASN A 185 10.21 -9.91 -17.43
CA ASN A 185 11.37 -10.74 -17.80
C ASN A 185 12.71 -9.98 -17.73
N GLN A 186 12.70 -8.67 -17.51
CA GLN A 186 13.90 -7.88 -17.18
C GLN A 186 14.34 -8.16 -15.74
#